data_AF-A0AAD7TNB4-F1
#
_entry.id   AF-A0AAD7TNB4-F1
#
_cell.length_a   1.000
_cell.length_b   1.000
_cell.length_c   1.000
_cell.angle_alpha   90.00
_cell.angle_beta   90.00
_cell.angle_gamma   90.00
#
_symmetry.space_group_name_H-M   'P 1'
#
loop_
_entity.id
_entity.type
_entity.pdbx_description
1 polymer ?
#
loop_
_entity_poly.entity_id
_entity_poly.type
_entity_poly.pdbx_seq_one_letter_code
_entity_poly.pdbx_strand_id
1 'polypeptide(L)'
;MKFSTVLLFAAASFASVQAAPTIQARGVDPALVPDFGVVAGTNPDGHGNCQGVNGIAIPCSCPPPRDQFIASLNANVAAGRAVNNPSIGVSFPTGSSKADQQARIAALLVTLQNIHGPGVGCPAVSTVYGQLQQQINALPN
;
A
#
# COMPACT_ATOMS: atom_id res chain seq x y z
N MET A 1 -52.53 32.99 -51.57
CA MET A 1 -51.22 32.40 -51.94
C MET A 1 -50.48 32.18 -50.61
N LYS A 2 -50.54 31.02 -49.93
CA LYS A 2 -49.80 29.76 -50.13
C LYS A 2 -48.36 29.99 -50.63
N PHE A 3 -47.36 29.78 -49.74
CA PHE A 3 -46.12 28.97 -49.85
C PHE A 3 -45.28 29.29 -48.56
N SER A 4 -45.09 28.40 -47.59
CA SER A 4 -44.27 27.16 -47.50
C SER A 4 -42.86 27.39 -46.90
N THR A 5 -42.55 26.58 -45.86
CA THR A 5 -41.19 26.09 -45.45
C THR A 5 -40.31 27.10 -44.66
N VAL A 6 -39.54 26.78 -43.59
CA VAL A 6 -38.80 25.57 -43.18
C VAL A 6 -38.64 25.52 -41.66
N LEU A 7 -38.77 24.31 -41.11
CA LEU A 7 -38.38 23.87 -39.77
C LEU A 7 -36.86 23.85 -39.58
N LEU A 8 -36.34 24.40 -38.47
CA LEU A 8 -35.02 24.02 -37.94
C LEU A 8 -35.13 23.82 -36.43
N PHE A 9 -35.37 22.56 -36.04
CA PHE A 9 -35.19 22.07 -34.69
C PHE A 9 -33.69 21.88 -34.43
N ALA A 10 -33.10 22.72 -33.58
CA ALA A 10 -31.77 22.47 -33.03
C ALA A 10 -31.94 21.88 -31.62
N ALA A 11 -31.98 20.55 -31.53
CA ALA A 11 -31.93 19.84 -30.25
C ALA A 11 -30.48 19.80 -29.76
N ALA A 12 -30.13 20.66 -28.81
CA ALA A 12 -28.86 20.58 -28.08
C ALA A 12 -28.99 19.48 -27.00
N SER A 13 -28.48 18.28 -27.31
CA SER A 13 -28.35 17.20 -26.35
C SER A 13 -27.20 17.50 -25.39
N PHE A 14 -27.54 17.99 -24.20
CA PHE A 14 -26.64 18.00 -23.05
C PHE A 14 -26.43 16.54 -22.60
N ALA A 15 -25.34 15.91 -23.04
CA ALA A 15 -24.88 14.66 -22.47
C ALA A 15 -24.35 14.97 -21.06
N SER A 16 -25.21 14.80 -20.06
CA SER A 16 -24.80 14.80 -18.66
C SER A 16 -23.85 13.62 -18.44
N VAL A 17 -22.55 13.91 -18.36
CA VAL A 17 -21.55 12.98 -17.84
C VAL A 17 -21.90 12.77 -16.37
N GLN A 18 -22.66 11.72 -16.09
CA GLN A 18 -22.80 11.22 -14.74
C GLN A 18 -21.43 10.66 -14.35
N ALA A 19 -20.64 11.47 -13.65
CA ALA A 19 -19.54 10.98 -12.85
C ALA A 19 -20.15 10.07 -11.78
N ALA A 20 -20.33 8.79 -12.14
CA ALA A 20 -20.57 7.77 -11.14
C ALA A 20 -19.42 7.89 -10.13
N PRO A 21 -19.71 7.86 -8.81
CA PRO A 21 -18.65 7.78 -7.83
C PRO A 21 -17.88 6.51 -8.20
N THR A 22 -16.61 6.66 -8.58
CA THR A 22 -15.71 5.52 -8.60
C THR A 22 -15.88 4.89 -7.23
N ILE A 23 -16.31 3.63 -7.18
CA ILE A 23 -16.23 2.81 -5.98
C ILE A 23 -14.74 2.86 -5.65
N GLN A 24 -14.35 3.80 -4.78
CA GLN A 24 -13.03 3.85 -4.20
C GLN A 24 -12.97 2.52 -3.49
N ALA A 25 -12.26 1.54 -4.06
CA ALA A 25 -11.89 0.34 -3.32
C ALA A 25 -11.46 0.86 -1.95
N ARG A 26 -12.13 0.43 -0.87
CA ARG A 26 -11.86 0.96 0.47
C ARG A 26 -10.36 0.76 0.70
N GLY A 27 -9.61 1.84 0.54
CA GLY A 27 -8.17 1.81 0.61
C GLY A 27 -7.75 1.35 1.99
N VAL A 28 -6.51 0.90 2.09
CA VAL A 28 -5.87 0.71 3.37
C VAL A 28 -6.00 1.98 4.19
N ASP A 29 -6.55 1.87 5.39
CA ASP A 29 -6.56 2.97 6.35
C ASP A 29 -5.11 3.26 6.78
N PRO A 30 -4.56 4.44 6.46
CA PRO A 30 -3.17 4.77 6.81
C PRO A 30 -2.91 4.77 8.32
N ALA A 31 -3.95 4.95 9.15
CA ALA A 31 -3.82 4.89 10.62
C ALA A 31 -3.53 3.47 11.14
N LEU A 32 -3.88 2.43 10.35
CA LEU A 32 -3.58 1.04 10.67
C LEU A 32 -2.18 0.60 10.19
N VAL A 33 -1.43 1.50 9.56
CA VAL A 33 -0.06 1.27 9.10
C VAL A 33 0.89 1.98 10.07
N PRO A 34 1.63 1.26 10.92
CA PRO A 34 2.57 1.87 11.86
C PRO A 34 3.67 2.65 11.15
N ASP A 35 4.40 3.50 11.87
CA ASP A 35 5.64 4.07 11.35
C ASP A 35 6.74 3.03 11.19
N PHE A 36 7.64 3.26 10.23
CA PHE A 36 8.76 2.37 10.01
C PHE A 36 9.71 2.33 11.21
N GLY A 37 9.77 3.41 12.00
CA GLY A 37 10.69 3.50 13.15
C GLY A 37 12.18 3.47 12.78
N VAL A 38 12.50 3.50 11.48
CA VAL A 38 13.83 3.61 10.89
C VAL A 38 13.74 4.70 9.83
N VAL A 39 14.75 5.56 9.75
CA VAL A 39 14.85 6.60 8.73
C VAL A 39 15.90 6.16 7.70
N ALA A 40 15.54 6.22 6.41
CA ALA A 40 16.46 5.85 5.33
C ALA A 40 17.72 6.73 5.37
N GLY A 41 18.88 6.15 5.04
CA GLY A 41 20.14 6.88 5.08
C GLY A 41 20.76 7.05 6.48
N THR A 42 20.19 6.46 7.53
CA THR A 42 20.73 6.61 8.90
C THR A 42 22.07 5.88 9.06
N ASN A 43 23.09 6.57 9.60
CA ASN A 43 24.41 6.04 9.91
C ASN A 43 25.04 5.23 8.75
N PRO A 44 25.32 5.86 7.60
CA PRO A 44 25.91 5.18 6.46
C PRO A 44 27.33 4.67 6.77
N ASP A 45 27.66 3.47 6.30
CA ASP A 45 28.98 2.84 6.47
C ASP A 45 30.00 3.18 5.36
N GLY A 46 29.57 3.91 4.34
CA GLY A 46 30.38 4.26 3.17
C GLY A 46 30.39 3.22 2.04
N HIS A 47 29.73 2.07 2.22
CA HIS A 47 29.64 0.97 1.25
C HIS A 47 28.21 0.75 0.70
N GLY A 48 27.32 1.70 0.95
CA GLY A 48 25.91 1.64 0.54
C GLY A 48 24.99 0.98 1.58
N ASN A 49 25.51 0.63 2.76
CA ASN A 49 24.69 0.17 3.88
C ASN A 49 24.51 1.25 4.92
N CYS A 50 23.36 1.19 5.57
CA CYS A 50 22.91 2.05 6.64
C CYS A 50 22.40 1.18 7.79
N GLN A 51 22.09 1.79 8.93
CA GLN A 51 21.63 1.05 10.10
C GLN A 51 20.11 0.96 10.15
N GLY A 52 19.61 -0.28 10.20
CA GLY A 52 18.23 -0.59 10.53
C GLY A 52 18.03 -0.83 12.02
N VAL A 53 16.94 -1.50 12.35
CA VAL A 53 16.61 -1.92 13.71
C VAL A 53 17.79 -2.70 14.33
N ASN A 54 18.11 -2.38 15.58
CA ASN A 54 19.22 -2.97 16.36
C ASN A 54 20.60 -2.83 15.69
N GLY A 55 20.80 -1.83 14.82
CA GLY A 55 22.08 -1.59 14.15
C GLY A 55 22.42 -2.61 13.07
N ILE A 56 21.46 -3.43 12.63
CA ILE A 56 21.66 -4.38 11.54
C ILE A 56 21.78 -3.62 10.22
N ALA A 57 22.77 -3.99 9.41
CA ALA A 57 23.00 -3.38 8.10
C ALA A 57 21.82 -3.60 7.15
N ILE A 58 21.36 -2.52 6.52
CA ILE A 58 20.32 -2.48 5.48
C ILE A 58 20.80 -1.61 4.31
N PRO A 59 20.23 -1.75 3.09
CA PRO A 59 20.50 -0.79 2.03
C PRO A 59 20.11 0.62 2.45
N CYS A 60 20.92 1.63 2.13
CA CYS A 60 20.62 3.02 2.52
C CYS A 60 19.33 3.59 1.90
N SER A 61 18.82 2.99 0.82
CA SER A 61 17.52 3.32 0.23
C SER A 61 16.33 2.78 1.04
N CYS A 62 16.56 2.00 2.09
CA CYS A 62 15.54 1.41 2.93
C CYS A 62 15.39 2.15 4.27
N PRO A 63 14.16 2.32 4.78
CA PRO A 63 12.88 1.95 4.17
C PRO A 63 12.50 2.83 2.96
N PRO A 64 11.58 2.39 2.08
CA PRO A 64 11.12 3.19 0.95
C PRO A 64 10.34 4.44 1.42
N PRO A 65 10.10 5.43 0.53
CA PRO A 65 9.19 6.53 0.83
C PRO A 65 7.80 6.01 1.27
N ARG A 66 7.23 6.61 2.32
CA ARG A 66 6.01 6.10 2.96
C ARG A 66 4.80 6.13 2.02
N ASP A 67 4.69 7.15 1.18
CA ASP A 67 3.66 7.27 0.13
C ASP A 67 3.75 6.14 -0.91
N GLN A 68 4.97 5.82 -1.38
CA GLN A 68 5.20 4.70 -2.31
C GLN A 68 4.86 3.36 -1.67
N PHE A 69 5.23 3.16 -0.40
CA PHE A 69 4.87 1.96 0.35
C PHE A 69 3.36 1.80 0.49
N ILE A 70 2.64 2.87 0.87
CA ILE A 70 1.17 2.85 1.00
C ILE A 70 0.51 2.61 -0.36
N ALA A 71 1.02 3.17 -1.45
CA ALA A 71 0.51 2.89 -2.78
C ALA A 71 0.67 1.41 -3.16
N SER A 72 1.84 0.82 -2.89
CA SER A 72 2.09 -0.60 -3.12
C SER A 72 1.20 -1.50 -2.25
N LEU A 73 1.04 -1.16 -0.97
CA LEU A 73 0.18 -1.88 -0.04
C LEU A 73 -1.29 -1.86 -0.52
N ASN A 74 -1.79 -0.69 -0.94
CA ASN A 74 -3.12 -0.57 -1.52
C ASN A 74 -3.29 -1.46 -2.76
N ALA A 75 -2.31 -1.47 -3.67
CA ALA A 75 -2.35 -2.33 -4.85
C ALA A 75 -2.38 -3.82 -4.47
N ASN A 76 -1.58 -4.24 -3.48
CA ASN A 76 -1.55 -5.62 -2.99
C ASN A 76 -2.88 -6.03 -2.36
N VAL A 77 -3.47 -5.17 -1.53
CA VAL A 77 -4.75 -5.42 -0.87
C VAL A 77 -5.90 -5.47 -1.88
N ALA A 78 -5.92 -4.55 -2.85
CA ALA A 78 -6.89 -4.56 -3.93
C ALA A 78 -6.81 -5.84 -4.81
N ALA A 79 -5.59 -6.37 -5.01
CA ALA A 79 -5.37 -7.60 -5.76
C ALA A 79 -5.56 -8.89 -4.93
N GLY A 80 -5.70 -8.77 -3.60
CA GLY A 80 -5.71 -9.89 -2.65
C GLY A 80 -4.39 -10.68 -2.59
N ARG A 81 -3.30 -10.12 -3.12
CA ARG A 81 -1.99 -10.78 -3.27
C ARG A 81 -0.88 -9.74 -3.47
N ALA A 82 0.37 -10.10 -3.26
CA ALA A 82 1.48 -9.22 -3.62
C ALA A 82 1.58 -9.09 -5.15
N VAL A 83 1.39 -7.88 -5.71
CA VAL A 83 1.35 -7.66 -7.17
C VAL A 83 2.64 -8.10 -7.85
N ASN A 84 3.78 -7.87 -7.20
CA ASN A 84 5.10 -8.23 -7.70
C ASN A 84 5.58 -9.61 -7.22
N ASN A 85 4.75 -10.34 -6.44
CA ASN A 85 4.96 -11.73 -6.08
C ASN A 85 3.60 -12.46 -5.91
N PRO A 86 2.87 -12.72 -7.02
CA PRO A 86 1.44 -13.09 -6.96
C PRO A 86 1.10 -14.39 -6.24
N SER A 87 2.10 -15.24 -5.98
CA SER A 87 1.96 -16.49 -5.22
C SER A 87 1.68 -16.27 -3.73
N ILE A 88 1.89 -15.04 -3.21
CA ILE A 88 1.68 -14.70 -1.82
C ILE A 88 0.37 -13.92 -1.66
N GLY A 89 -0.59 -14.51 -0.94
CA GLY A 89 -1.85 -13.86 -0.59
C GLY A 89 -1.65 -12.69 0.37
N VAL A 90 -2.44 -11.64 0.21
CA VAL A 90 -2.41 -10.43 1.05
C VAL A 90 -3.82 -10.10 1.49
N SER A 91 -4.01 -9.90 2.80
CA SER A 91 -5.24 -9.40 3.41
C SER A 91 -4.90 -8.30 4.41
N PHE A 92 -5.79 -7.31 4.54
CA PHE A 92 -5.59 -6.19 5.46
C PHE A 92 -6.90 -5.87 6.20
N PRO A 93 -7.28 -6.72 7.18
CA PRO A 93 -8.53 -6.53 7.92
C PRO A 93 -8.45 -5.29 8.82
N THR A 94 -9.59 -4.66 9.09
CA THR A 94 -9.70 -3.44 9.92
C THR A 94 -10.05 -3.73 11.39
N GLY A 95 -10.35 -4.99 11.73
CA GLY A 95 -10.69 -5.39 13.09
C GLY A 95 -9.52 -5.29 14.07
N SER A 96 -9.80 -5.37 15.37
CA SER A 96 -8.82 -5.24 16.44
C SER A 96 -8.34 -6.56 17.02
N SER A 97 -8.81 -7.71 16.51
CA SER A 97 -8.41 -9.02 17.03
C SER A 97 -6.91 -9.27 16.83
N LYS A 98 -6.33 -10.17 17.63
CA LYS A 98 -4.94 -10.60 17.45
C LYS A 98 -4.70 -11.11 16.03
N ALA A 99 -5.63 -11.92 15.48
CA ALA A 99 -5.56 -12.43 14.12
C ALA A 99 -5.57 -11.30 13.07
N ASP A 100 -6.40 -10.27 13.27
CA ASP A 100 -6.44 -9.12 12.36
C ASP A 100 -5.12 -8.33 12.39
N GLN A 101 -4.56 -8.13 13.58
CA GLN A 101 -3.27 -7.46 13.77
C GLN A 101 -2.13 -8.25 13.09
N GLN A 102 -2.11 -9.58 13.25
CA GLN A 102 -1.13 -10.45 12.58
C GLN A 102 -1.26 -10.38 11.07
N ALA A 103 -2.48 -10.45 10.53
CA ALA A 103 -2.71 -10.36 9.09
C ALA A 103 -2.23 -9.02 8.52
N ARG A 104 -2.48 -7.91 9.22
CA ARG A 104 -1.97 -6.59 8.82
C ARG A 104 -0.45 -6.54 8.80
N ILE A 105 0.24 -6.91 9.89
CA ILE A 105 1.71 -6.87 9.92
C ILE A 105 2.31 -7.81 8.86
N ALA A 106 1.72 -8.98 8.63
CA ALA A 106 2.12 -9.86 7.53
C ALA A 106 2.00 -9.17 6.16
N ALA A 107 0.89 -8.48 5.88
CA ALA A 107 0.71 -7.71 4.66
C ALA A 107 1.73 -6.57 4.52
N LEU A 108 2.08 -5.89 5.62
CA LEU A 108 3.12 -4.85 5.62
C LEU A 108 4.49 -5.44 5.27
N LEU A 109 4.88 -6.55 5.91
CA LEU A 109 6.16 -7.22 5.67
C LEU A 109 6.24 -7.80 4.25
N VAL A 110 5.17 -8.43 3.76
CA VAL A 110 5.09 -8.93 2.39
C VAL A 110 5.24 -7.79 1.39
N THR A 111 4.55 -6.68 1.60
CA THR A 111 4.67 -5.49 0.74
C THR A 111 6.10 -4.95 0.74
N LEU A 112 6.70 -4.78 1.93
CA LEU A 112 8.06 -4.26 2.10
C LEU A 112 9.10 -5.10 1.34
N GLN A 113 9.01 -6.42 1.46
CA GLN A 113 9.98 -7.36 0.92
C GLN A 113 9.78 -7.66 -0.57
N ASN A 114 8.61 -7.33 -1.13
CA ASN A 114 8.28 -7.65 -2.52
C ASN A 114 7.96 -6.40 -3.37
N ILE A 115 8.29 -5.19 -2.90
CA ILE A 115 7.88 -3.95 -3.57
C ILE A 115 8.42 -3.80 -5.01
N HIS A 116 9.51 -4.49 -5.38
CA HIS A 116 10.09 -4.47 -6.73
C HIS A 116 10.20 -5.86 -7.39
N GLY A 117 9.71 -6.93 -6.76
CA GLY A 117 9.81 -8.30 -7.26
C GLY A 117 9.85 -9.33 -6.14
N PRO A 118 9.87 -10.64 -6.44
CA PRO A 118 9.92 -11.67 -5.41
C PRO A 118 11.18 -11.57 -4.54
N GLY A 119 11.02 -11.18 -3.28
CA GLY A 119 12.13 -10.93 -2.36
C GLY A 119 13.03 -9.73 -2.73
N VAL A 120 12.63 -8.93 -3.71
CA VAL A 120 13.34 -7.72 -4.14
C VAL A 120 12.64 -6.52 -3.54
N GLY A 121 13.09 -6.14 -2.34
CA GLY A 121 12.55 -5.03 -1.58
C GLY A 121 13.44 -4.74 -0.38
N CYS A 122 12.85 -4.14 0.65
CA CYS A 122 13.59 -3.84 1.87
C CYS A 122 13.50 -5.00 2.87
N PRO A 123 14.61 -5.36 3.55
CA PRO A 123 14.57 -6.39 4.58
C PRO A 123 13.71 -5.92 5.76
N ALA A 124 13.11 -6.86 6.50
CA ALA A 124 12.19 -6.57 7.61
C ALA A 124 12.79 -5.60 8.64
N VAL A 125 14.09 -5.72 8.92
CA VAL A 125 14.85 -4.86 9.85
C VAL A 125 15.04 -3.42 9.37
N SER A 126 14.61 -3.09 8.16
CA SER A 126 14.46 -1.71 7.70
C SER A 126 13.25 -1.01 8.32
N THR A 127 12.47 -1.74 9.13
CA THR A 127 11.30 -1.24 9.84
C THR A 127 11.17 -1.94 11.20
N VAL A 128 10.34 -1.40 12.08
CA VAL A 128 9.96 -2.05 13.35
C VAL A 128 8.90 -3.14 13.17
N TYR A 129 8.41 -3.40 11.95
CA TYR A 129 7.31 -4.34 11.72
C TYR A 129 7.63 -5.76 12.17
N GLY A 130 8.88 -6.20 12.04
CA GLY A 130 9.32 -7.49 12.59
C GLY A 130 9.20 -7.56 14.11
N GLN A 131 9.50 -6.48 14.83
CA GLN A 131 9.33 -6.40 16.28
C GLN A 131 7.85 -6.35 16.67
N LEU A 132 7.04 -5.58 15.93
CA LEU A 132 5.58 -5.53 16.14
C LEU A 132 4.93 -6.90 15.95
N GLN A 133 5.37 -7.67 14.95
CA GLN A 133 4.89 -9.04 14.76
C GLN A 133 5.14 -9.90 16.01
N GLN A 134 6.32 -9.80 16.62
CA GLN A 134 6.64 -10.55 17.85
C GLN A 134 5.78 -10.08 19.03
N GLN A 135 5.57 -8.77 19.18
CA GLN A 135 4.71 -8.22 20.22
C GLN A 135 3.26 -8.72 20.08
N ILE A 136 2.72 -8.70 18.86
CA ILE A 136 1.36 -9.20 18.58
C ILE A 136 1.26 -10.70 18.84
N ASN A 137 2.28 -11.48 18.46
CA ASN A 137 2.29 -12.93 18.72
C ASN A 137 2.25 -13.26 20.21
N ALA A 138 2.83 -12.40 21.06
CA ALA A 138 2.84 -12.53 22.50
C ALA A 138 1.52 -12.11 23.18
N LEU A 139 0.58 -11.46 22.47
CA LEU A 139 -0.74 -11.13 23.02
C LEU A 139 -1.52 -12.42 23.37
N PRO A 140 -2.38 -12.40 24.40
CA PRO A 140 -3.33 -13.48 24.63
C PRO A 140 -4.27 -13.62 23.41
N ASN A 141 -4.77 -14.84 23.19
CA ASN A 141 -5.74 -15.11 22.11
C ASN A 141 -7.13 -14.62 22.47
#